data_AF-A0A8J3J445-F1
#
_entry.id   AF-A0A8J3J445-F1
#
_cell.length_a   1.000
_cell.length_b   1.000
_cell.length_c   1.000
_cell.angle_alpha   90.00
_cell.angle_beta   90.00
_cell.angle_gamma   90.00
#
_symmetry.space_group_name_H-M   'P 1'
#
loop_
_entity.id
_entity.type
_entity.pdbx_description
1 polymer ?
#
loop_
_entity_poly.entity_id
_entity_poly.type
_entity_poly.pdbx_seq_one_letter_code
_entity_poly.pdbx_strand_id
1 'polypeptide(L)' 'MLIEGSANAVAFEQYIEKILTPAFSEGQIVLMDNLAAHKSVRVAEVIQSRGCQLLFFSELLARLLTH' A
#
# COMPACT_ATOMS: atom_id res chain seq x y z
N MET A 1 -8.54 -14.02 2.86
CA MET A 1 -9.45 -13.56 1.79
C MET A 1 -8.97 -14.19 0.49
N LEU A 2 -9.90 -14.65 -0.35
CA LEU A 2 -9.60 -15.09 -1.72
C LEU A 2 -10.25 -14.08 -2.67
N ILE A 3 -9.49 -13.64 -3.68
CA ILE A 3 -10.00 -12.79 -4.76
C ILE A 3 -9.76 -13.55 -6.06
N GLU A 4 -10.82 -13.81 -6.80
CA GLU A 4 -10.71 -14.47 -8.10
C GLU A 4 -10.15 -13.51 -9.15
N GLY A 5 -9.24 -14.00 -10.00
CA GLY A 5 -8.61 -13.23 -11.07
C GLY A 5 -7.25 -12.64 -10.71
N SER A 6 -6.82 -11.62 -11.45
CA SER A 6 -5.50 -11.00 -11.30
C SER A 6 -5.41 -10.11 -10.07
N ALA A 7 -4.23 -10.03 -9.45
CA ALA A 7 -3.89 -9.03 -8.44
C ALA A 7 -3.74 -7.62 -9.05
N ASN A 8 -4.86 -7.05 -9.47
CA ASN A 8 -4.96 -5.71 -10.03
C ASN A 8 -5.29 -4.67 -8.94
N ALA A 9 -5.41 -3.39 -9.34
CA ALA A 9 -5.69 -2.30 -8.39
C ALA A 9 -6.95 -2.54 -7.56
N VAL A 10 -8.04 -3.03 -8.17
CA VAL A 10 -9.30 -3.31 -7.47
C VAL A 10 -9.14 -4.40 -6.42
N ALA A 11 -8.44 -5.49 -6.78
CA ALA A 11 -8.14 -6.56 -5.82
C ALA A 11 -7.30 -6.05 -4.64
N PHE A 12 -6.32 -5.19 -4.92
CA PHE A 12 -5.46 -4.60 -3.90
C PHE A 12 -6.21 -3.61 -2.98
N GLU A 13 -7.07 -2.76 -3.54
CA GLU A 13 -7.96 -1.88 -2.76
C GLU A 13 -8.82 -2.68 -1.77
N GLN A 14 -9.42 -3.78 -2.23
CA GLN A 14 -10.23 -4.65 -1.37
C GLN A 14 -9.39 -5.26 -0.24
N TYR A 15 -8.16 -5.66 -0.53
CA TYR A 15 -7.24 -6.17 0.47
C TYR A 15 -6.87 -5.11 1.52
N ILE A 16 -6.54 -3.90 1.07
CA ILE A 16 -6.22 -2.77 1.97
C ILE A 16 -7.40 -2.49 2.89
N GLU A 17 -8.59 -2.26 2.32
CA GLU A 17 -9.78 -1.88 3.06
C GLU A 17 -10.21 -2.97 4.06
N LYS A 18 -10.28 -4.23 3.60
CA LYS A 18 -10.91 -5.30 4.39
C LYS A 18 -9.95 -6.00 5.34
N ILE A 19 -8.65 -6.02 5.04
CA ILE A 19 -7.69 -6.85 5.77
C ILE A 19 -6.61 -6.01 6.45
N LEU A 20 -6.01 -5.04 5.77
CA LEU A 20 -4.87 -4.31 6.32
C LEU A 20 -5.26 -3.10 7.17
N THR A 21 -6.44 -2.52 6.96
CA THR A 21 -6.89 -1.34 7.70
C THR A 21 -6.71 -1.43 9.24
N PRO A 22 -6.99 -2.57 9.92
CA PRO A 22 -6.79 -2.69 11.37
C PRO A 22 -5.32 -2.63 11.82
N ALA A 23 -4.36 -2.84 10.92
CA ALA A 23 -2.93 -2.78 11.24
C ALA A 23 -2.38 -1.34 11.21
N PHE A 24 -3.13 -0.38 10.65
CA PHE A 24 -2.71 1.01 10.54
C PHE A 24 -2.96 1.76 11.85
N SER A 25 -1.96 2.53 12.27
CA SER A 25 -2.00 3.39 13.44
C SER A 25 -1.45 4.77 13.09
N GLU A 26 -2.01 5.79 13.73
CA GLU A 26 -1.58 7.18 13.54
C GLU A 26 -0.07 7.35 13.73
N GLY A 27 0.56 8.14 12.85
CA GLY A 27 1.99 8.41 12.86
C GLY A 27 2.86 7.32 12.20
N GLN A 28 2.29 6.19 11.77
CA GLN A 28 3.05 5.19 11.03
C GLN A 28 3.35 5.64 9.59
N ILE A 29 4.47 5.13 9.06
CA ILE A 29 4.80 5.21 7.64
C ILE A 29 4.46 3.86 7.00
N VAL A 30 3.57 3.88 6.01
CA VAL A 30 3.30 2.75 5.13
C VAL A 30 4.20 2.90 3.92
N LEU A 31 5.14 1.97 3.77
CA LEU A 31 6.05 1.91 2.63
C LEU A 31 5.58 0.84 1.66
N MET A 32 5.23 1.25 0.43
CA MET A 32 4.73 0.35 -0.61
C MET A 32 5.73 0.24 -1.76
N ASP A 33 5.80 -0.92 -2.41
CA ASP A 33 6.54 -1.02 -3.66
C ASP A 33 5.89 -0.18 -4.78
N ASN A 34 6.62 0.03 -5.87
CA ASN A 34 6.25 0.97 -6.91
C ASN A 34 5.30 0.41 -7.99
N LEU A 35 4.67 -0.76 -7.77
CA LEU A 35 3.79 -1.40 -8.74
C LEU A 35 2.57 -0.51 -9.05
N ALA A 36 2.13 -0.48 -10.31
CA ALA A 36 0.99 0.35 -10.72
C ALA A 36 -0.30 0.04 -9.94
N ALA A 37 -0.53 -1.23 -9.58
CA ALA A 37 -1.68 -1.65 -8.76
C ALA A 37 -1.68 -1.02 -7.36
N HIS A 38 -0.53 -0.62 -6.84
CA HIS A 38 -0.36 -0.04 -5.51
C HIS A 38 -0.57 1.48 -5.51
N LYS A 39 -0.59 2.14 -6.67
CA LYS A 39 -0.74 3.60 -6.80
C LYS A 39 -2.20 4.05 -6.92
N SER A 40 -3.12 3.31 -6.32
CA SER A 40 -4.52 3.69 -6.28
C SER A 40 -4.74 4.90 -5.36
N VAL A 41 -5.48 5.89 -5.86
CA VAL A 41 -5.94 7.04 -5.06
C VAL A 41 -6.72 6.56 -3.84
N ARG A 42 -7.55 5.52 -4.02
CA ARG A 42 -8.38 4.97 -2.94
C ARG A 42 -7.53 4.37 -1.82
N VAL A 43 -6.46 3.66 -2.17
CA VAL A 43 -5.53 3.12 -1.17
C VAL A 43 -4.87 4.23 -0.37
N ALA A 44 -4.45 5.31 -1.04
CA ALA A 44 -3.86 6.46 -0.37
C ALA A 44 -4.83 7.12 0.61
N GLU A 45 -6.09 7.32 0.22
CA GLU A 45 -7.14 7.86 1.09
C GLU A 45 -7.35 7.00 2.35
N VAL A 46 -7.45 5.69 2.18
CA VAL A 46 -7.68 4.76 3.31
C VAL A 46 -6.52 4.83 4.29
N ILE A 47 -5.28 4.78 3.82
CA ILE A 47 -4.08 4.86 4.65
C ILE A 47 -4.00 6.21 5.37
N GLN A 48 -4.17 7.32 4.65
CA GLN A 48 -4.08 8.66 5.22
C GLN A 48 -5.21 8.96 6.20
N SER A 49 -6.41 8.41 5.98
CA SER A 49 -7.53 8.54 6.92
C SER A 49 -7.26 7.88 8.28
N ARG A 50 -6.27 6.98 8.36
CA ARG A 50 -5.78 6.36 9.60
C ARG A 50 -4.64 7.14 10.25
N GLY A 51 -4.35 8.35 9.77
CA GLY A 51 -3.24 9.18 10.28
C GLY A 51 -1.85 8.66 9.87
N CYS A 52 -1.78 7.77 8.88
CA CYS A 52 -0.53 7.24 8.36
C CYS A 52 0.02 8.10 7.21
N GLN A 53 1.33 8.06 7.02
CA GLN A 53 1.99 8.57 5.81
C GLN A 53 2.19 7.45 4.80
N LEU A 54 1.98 7.73 3.52
CA LEU A 54 2.21 6.77 2.44
C LEU A 54 3.46 7.17 1.65
N LEU A 55 4.43 6.27 1.58
CA LEU A 55 5.64 6.41 0.76
C LEU A 55 5.75 5.24 -0.23
N PHE A 56 6.38 5.51 -1.38
CA PHE A 56 6.68 4.50 -2.37
C PHE A 56 8.19 4.24 -2.44
N PHE A 57 8.53 2.97 -2.58
CA PHE A 57 9.90 2.54 -2.75
C PHE A 57 10.42 3.00 -4.11
N SER A 58 11.40 3.91 -4.10
CA SER A 58 12.07 4.31 -5.33
C SER A 58 13.16 3.29 -5.69
N GLU A 59 13.47 3.20 -6.97
CA GLU A 59 14.54 2.33 -7.46
C GLU A 59 15.91 2.68 -6.84
N LEU A 60 16.12 3.96 -6.52
CA LEU A 60 17.29 4.42 -5.78
C LEU A 60 17.37 3.81 -4.38
N LEU A 61 16.25 3.76 -3.65
CA LEU A 61 16.21 3.19 -2.30
C LEU A 61 16.43 1.66 -2.32
N ALA A 62 15.94 0.96 -3.34
CA ALA A 62 16.20 -0.47 -3.53
C ALA A 62 17.67 -0.80 -3.71
N ARG A 63 18.41 0.07 -4.40
CA ARG A 63 19.85 -0.08 -4.58
C ARG A 63 20.66 0.16 -3.31
N LEU A 64 20.13 0.93 -2.36
CA LEU A 64 20.81 1.19 -1.08
C LEU A 64 20.66 0.05 -0.07
N LEU A 65 19.66 -0.83 -0.21
CA LEU A 65 19.43 -1.95 0.70
C LEU A 65 19.99 -3.30 0.22
N THR A 66 20.60 -3.34 -0.96
CA THR A 66 21.10 -4.57 -1.60
C THR A 66 22.64 -4.68 -1.61
N HIS A 67 23.31 -3.83 -0.82
CA HIS A 67 24.76 -3.82 -0.57
C HIS A 67 25.04 -3.72 0.93
#